data_AF-A0A965PAG6-F1
#
_entry.id   AF-A0A965PAG6-F1
#
_cell.length_a   1.000
_cell.length_b   1.000
_cell.length_c   1.000
_cell.angle_alpha   90.00
_cell.angle_beta   90.00
_cell.angle_gamma   90.00
#
_symmetry.space_group_name_H-M   'P 1'
#
loop_
_entity.id
_entity.type
_entity.pdbx_description
1 polymer ?
#
loop_
_entity_poly.entity_id
_entity_poly.type
_entity_poly.pdbx_seq_one_letter_code
_entity_poly.pdbx_strand_id
1 'polypeptide(L)' 'MTWNYRIIHMDIKSPDKPWYELHEVYYNEKGKIENYTASPVEISGDNRCDIMSQLLMMANDAHRHPVLKESKLPK' A
#
# COMPACT_ATOMS: atom_id res chain seq x y z
N MET A 1 -0.30 12.39 -11.60
CA MET A 1 -0.56 11.65 -10.35
C MET A 1 -0.45 10.17 -10.66
N THR A 2 0.27 9.41 -9.83
CA THR A 2 0.42 7.95 -9.99
C THR A 2 0.19 7.27 -8.64
N TRP A 3 -0.07 5.98 -8.65
CA TRP A 3 -0.22 5.19 -7.44
C TRP A 3 0.33 3.77 -7.65
N ASN A 4 0.66 3.10 -6.55
CA ASN A 4 0.99 1.67 -6.51
C ASN A 4 0.69 1.10 -5.12
N TYR A 5 0.72 -0.23 -5.00
CA TYR A 5 0.60 -0.88 -3.70
C TYR A 5 1.92 -0.87 -2.94
N ARG A 6 1.88 -0.49 -1.66
CA ARG A 6 3.06 -0.47 -0.79
C ARG A 6 2.75 -1.16 0.52
N ILE A 7 3.72 -1.97 0.97
CA ILE A 7 3.72 -2.47 2.34
C ILE A 7 4.13 -1.31 3.26
N ILE A 8 3.33 -1.07 4.29
CA ILE A 8 3.58 -0.09 5.33
C ILE A 8 3.76 -0.84 6.65
N HIS A 9 4.85 -0.57 7.35
CA HIS A 9 5.07 -0.95 8.74
C HIS A 9 4.33 0.04 9.64
N MET A 10 3.37 -0.45 10.41
CA MET A 10 2.47 0.33 11.25
C MET A 10 3.15 0.64 12.60
N ASP A 11 4.29 1.34 12.53
CA ASP A 11 5.17 1.63 13.67
C ASP A 11 4.60 2.64 14.67
N ILE A 12 3.50 3.32 14.34
CA ILE A 12 2.77 4.18 15.29
C ILE A 12 1.61 3.40 15.91
N LYS A 13 0.81 2.68 15.10
CA LYS A 13 -0.33 1.91 15.63
C LYS A 13 0.11 0.69 16.45
N SER A 14 1.24 0.07 16.13
CA SER A 14 1.79 -1.10 16.82
C SER A 14 3.28 -0.91 17.09
N PRO A 15 3.67 -0.06 18.05
CA PRO A 15 5.08 0.26 18.29
C PRO A 15 5.89 -0.93 18.84
N ASP A 16 5.23 -1.84 19.57
CA ASP A 16 5.88 -2.93 20.30
C ASP A 16 5.86 -4.27 19.55
N LYS A 17 5.21 -4.34 18.38
CA LYS A 17 5.05 -5.58 17.62
C LYS A 17 5.13 -5.32 16.11
N PRO A 18 5.76 -6.23 15.34
CA PRO A 18 5.74 -6.11 13.89
C PRO A 18 4.30 -6.22 13.36
N TRP A 19 3.80 -5.14 12.78
CA TRP A 19 2.51 -5.08 12.11
C TRP A 19 2.69 -4.43 10.74
N TYR A 20 2.27 -5.12 9.68
CA TYR A 20 2.43 -4.65 8.30
C TYR A 20 1.10 -4.71 7.56
N GLU A 21 0.80 -3.67 6.81
CA GLU A 21 -0.42 -3.53 6.01
C GLU A 21 -0.07 -3.19 4.56
N LEU A 22 -0.91 -3.57 3.61
CA LEU A 22 -0.77 -3.17 2.21
C LEU A 22 -1.77 -2.06 1.91
N HIS A 23 -1.28 -0.92 1.40
CA HIS A 23 -2.09 0.24 1.08
C HIS A 23 -1.83 0.71 -0.34
N GLU A 24 -2.82 1.43 -0.90
CA GLU A 24 -2.58 2.25 -2.09
C GLU A 24 -1.86 3.52 -1.66
N VAL A 25 -0.72 3.81 -2.27
CA VAL A 25 0.06 5.01 -2.00
C VAL A 25 0.08 5.88 -3.24
N TYR A 26 -0.34 7.13 -3.06
CA TYR A 26 -0.52 8.12 -4.12
C TYR A 26 0.67 9.06 -4.15
N TYR A 27 1.15 9.36 -5.35
CA TYR A 27 2.30 10.21 -5.60
C TYR A 27 1.91 11.41 -6.46
N ASN A 28 2.42 12.59 -6.06
CA ASN A 28 2.27 13.80 -6.84
C ASN A 28 3.17 13.78 -8.09
N GLU A 29 3.08 14.82 -8.91
CA GLU A 29 3.84 14.94 -10.17
C GLU A 29 5.37 14.97 -9.99
N LYS A 30 5.84 15.27 -8.77
CA LYS A 30 7.27 15.25 -8.41
C LYS A 30 7.72 13.90 -7.87
N GLY A 31 6.85 12.88 -7.89
CA GLY A 31 7.12 11.54 -7.39
C GLY A 31 7.19 11.45 -5.86
N LYS A 32 6.74 12.49 -5.13
CA LYS A 32 6.65 12.44 -3.66
C LYS A 32 5.31 11.85 -3.25
N ILE A 33 5.32 11.08 -2.15
CA ILE A 33 4.11 10.56 -1.53
C ILE A 33 3.24 11.74 -1.10
N GLU A 34 2.02 11.76 -1.60
CA GLU A 34 1.02 12.79 -1.33
C GLU A 34 -0.06 12.27 -0.38
N ASN A 35 -0.48 11.02 -0.53
CA ASN A 35 -1.50 10.41 0.32
C ASN A 35 -1.41 8.87 0.30
N TYR A 36 -2.15 8.20 1.18
CA TYR A 36 -2.36 6.75 1.18
C TYR A 36 -3.76 6.40 1.70
N THR A 37 -4.26 5.20 1.39
CA THR A 37 -5.57 4.77 1.91
C THR A 37 -5.55 4.63 3.42
N ALA A 38 -6.58 5.12 4.11
CA ALA A 38 -6.66 5.03 5.57
C ALA A 38 -6.75 3.57 6.07
N SER A 39 -7.47 2.73 5.33
CA SER A 39 -7.59 1.29 5.57
C SER A 39 -6.66 0.51 4.63
N PRO A 40 -6.19 -0.68 5.05
CA PRO A 40 -5.53 -1.63 4.17
C PRO A 40 -6.43 -1.99 2.98
N VAL A 41 -5.81 -2.37 1.87
CA VAL A 41 -6.57 -2.70 0.65
C VAL A 41 -7.43 -3.96 0.86
N GLU A 42 -8.67 -3.90 0.40
CA GLU A 42 -9.57 -5.05 0.29
C GLU A 42 -9.69 -5.46 -1.19
N ILE A 43 -9.77 -6.76 -1.45
CA ILE A 43 -9.84 -7.30 -2.82
C ILE A 43 -11.29 -7.62 -3.14
N SER A 44 -11.82 -7.08 -4.23
CA SER A 44 -13.19 -7.31 -4.70
C SER A 44 -13.28 -7.24 -6.22
N GLY A 45 -14.31 -7.83 -6.80
CA GLY A 45 -14.51 -7.82 -8.26
C GLY A 45 -15.74 -8.62 -8.67
N ASP A 46 -16.18 -8.40 -9.91
CA ASP A 46 -17.40 -9.02 -10.45
C ASP A 46 -17.16 -10.47 -10.89
N ASN A 47 -15.90 -10.84 -11.11
CA ASN A 47 -15.52 -12.20 -11.50
C ASN A 47 -14.13 -12.60 -10.97
N ARG A 48 -13.81 -13.89 -11.11
CA ARG A 48 -12.55 -14.48 -10.64
C ARG A 48 -11.30 -13.85 -11.25
N CYS A 49 -11.36 -13.43 -12.52
CA CYS A 49 -10.21 -12.84 -13.20
C CYS A 49 -9.85 -11.47 -12.62
N ASP A 50 -10.83 -10.71 -12.16
CA ASP A 50 -10.61 -9.40 -11.51
C ASP A 50 -9.82 -9.55 -10.21
N ILE A 51 -10.24 -10.52 -9.38
CA ILE A 51 -9.56 -10.86 -8.12
C ILE A 51 -8.12 -11.29 -8.37
N MET A 52 -7.91 -12.18 -9.36
CA MET A 52 -6.56 -12.69 -9.67
C MET A 52 -5.65 -11.59 -10.21
N SER A 53 -6.17 -10.71 -11.07
CA SER A 53 -5.41 -9.59 -11.63
C SER A 53 -4.96 -8.62 -10.53
N GLN A 54 -5.85 -8.31 -9.58
CA GLN A 54 -5.50 -7.47 -8.43
C GLN A 54 -4.43 -8.12 -7.54
N LEU A 55 -4.58 -9.40 -7.20
CA LEU A 55 -3.59 -10.14 -6.41
C LEU A 55 -2.19 -10.09 -7.04
N LEU A 56 -2.12 -10.31 -8.37
CA LEU A 56 -0.86 -10.27 -9.09
C LEU A 56 -0.23 -8.87 -9.10
N MET A 57 -1.04 -7.83 -9.27
CA MET A 57 -0.58 -6.43 -9.21
C MET A 57 -0.06 -6.07 -7.81
N MET A 58 -0.81 -6.42 -6.77
CA MET A 58 -0.42 -6.25 -5.37
C MET A 58 0.90 -6.95 -5.05
N ALA A 59 1.03 -8.22 -5.43
CA ALA A 59 2.24 -9.00 -5.20
C ALA A 59 3.45 -8.42 -5.95
N ASN A 60 3.27 -8.04 -7.22
CA ASN A 60 4.33 -7.43 -8.01
C ASN A 60 4.84 -6.13 -7.39
N ASP A 61 3.95 -5.23 -6.99
CA ASP A 61 4.33 -3.93 -6.42
C ASP A 61 4.96 -4.10 -5.04
N ALA A 62 4.38 -4.96 -4.19
CA ALA A 62 4.92 -5.29 -2.88
C ALA A 62 6.34 -5.89 -2.96
N HIS A 63 6.63 -6.67 -4.00
CA HIS A 63 7.96 -7.24 -4.21
C HIS A 63 8.97 -6.21 -4.72
N ARG A 64 8.54 -5.29 -5.58
CA ARG A 64 9.42 -4.33 -6.26
C ARG A 64 9.76 -3.08 -5.45
N HIS A 65 9.00 -2.82 -4.39
CA HIS A 65 9.13 -1.59 -3.63
C HIS A 65 9.51 -1.83 -2.17
N PRO A 66 10.35 -0.96 -1.57
CA PRO A 66 10.72 -1.10 -0.17
C PRO A 66 9.52 -0.83 0.75
N VAL A 67 9.54 -1.48 1.91
CA VAL A 67 8.59 -1.25 3.00
C VAL A 67 8.69 0.19 3.50
N LEU A 68 7.54 0.84 3.62
CA LEU A 68 7.41 2.19 4.16
C LEU A 68 7.19 2.13 5.68
N LYS A 69 7.44 3.25 6.37
CA LYS A 69 7.10 3.40 7.80
C LYS A 69 5.95 4.38 7.93
N GLU A 70 4.92 4.02 8.68
CA GLU A 70 3.77 4.88 8.96
C GLU A 70 4.22 6.25 9.49
N SER A 71 5.20 6.27 10.39
CA SER A 71 5.79 7.49 10.96
C SER A 71 6.45 8.45 9.96
N LYS A 72 6.64 8.05 8.70
CA LYS A 72 7.26 8.84 7.63
C LYS A 72 6.28 9.25 6.53
N LEU A 73 5.01 8.89 6.64
CA LEU A 73 3.99 9.22 5.67
C LEU A 73 3.35 10.59 5.96
N PRO A 74 2.80 11.27 4.94
CA PRO A 74 1.97 12.46 5.16
C PRO A 74 0.79 12.13 6.08
N LYS A 75 0.40 13.11 6.91
CA LYS A 75 -0.73 13.00 7.84
C LYS A 75 -1.98 13.66 7.26
#